data_AF-A0AAP7GQL9-F1
#
_entry.id   AF-A0AAP7GQL9-F1
#
_cell.length_a   1.000
_cell.length_b   1.000
_cell.length_c   1.000
_cell.angle_alpha   90.00
_cell.angle_beta   90.00
_cell.angle_gamma   90.00
#
_symmetry.space_group_name_H-M   'P 1'
#
loop_
_entity.id
_entity.type
_entity.pdbx_description
1 polymer ?
#
loop_
_entity_poly.entity_id
_entity_poly.type
_entity_poly.pdbx_seq_one_letter_code
_entity_poly.pdbx_strand_id
1 'polypeptide(L)'
;MRRCLPLIAALLLPGAALAAPSPVRSDDIARFWATYDAVRAEPDAERRVALVQQRYVDPGSPGLHALMQVRNYTAREYADAMRAWPRFWNSVRPLTANARSASATLEQDLMAFRTLYPALRPATITYAVGVLRTGGTTLGDQVLIGAELALGDERVDVSELPEPMRSRLRIFYDSRPGANNAQNNLHEYVHTQQRETTGNLAQYAVREGVAEYIAERISGRRPALPLYDYGPLHEAEIRTRFIAEMDGDDLDNWLYNSARNPFGVSDVGYYAGYRIAQEYMRRQADEKAGIARMIELDYADPKAVRAFIEASGWLQQR
;
A
#
# COMPACT_ATOMS: atom_id res chain seq x y z
N MET A 1 69.57 24.81 -27.09
CA MET A 1 68.17 25.24 -27.29
C MET A 1 67.25 24.24 -26.60
N ARG A 2 66.80 24.54 -25.37
CA ARG A 2 65.85 23.72 -24.61
C ARG A 2 64.45 23.94 -25.17
N ARG A 3 63.80 22.89 -25.68
CA ARG A 3 62.39 22.94 -26.14
C ARG A 3 61.48 22.65 -24.95
N CYS A 4 60.73 23.66 -24.51
CA CYS A 4 59.62 23.49 -23.58
C CYS A 4 58.45 22.82 -24.30
N LEU A 5 57.99 21.67 -23.82
CA LEU A 5 56.69 21.09 -24.19
C LEU A 5 55.61 21.71 -23.29
N PRO A 6 54.46 22.16 -23.85
CA PRO A 6 53.37 22.67 -23.04
C PRO A 6 52.57 21.49 -22.46
N LEU A 7 52.35 21.53 -21.14
CA LEU A 7 51.46 20.62 -20.44
C LEU A 7 50.01 21.05 -20.73
N ILE A 8 49.26 20.27 -21.50
CA ILE A 8 47.82 20.49 -21.68
C ILE A 8 47.10 19.83 -20.50
N ALA A 9 46.64 20.64 -19.55
CA ALA A 9 45.75 20.20 -18.49
C ALA A 9 44.34 20.01 -19.06
N ALA A 10 43.91 18.76 -19.24
CA ALA A 10 42.53 18.43 -19.58
C ALA A 10 41.64 18.65 -18.35
N LEU A 11 40.85 19.74 -18.36
CA LEU A 11 39.76 19.96 -17.40
C LEU A 11 38.65 18.95 -17.69
N LEU A 12 38.59 17.88 -16.87
CA LEU A 12 37.44 17.00 -16.79
C LEU A 12 36.31 17.77 -16.09
N LEU A 13 35.36 18.29 -16.87
CA LEU A 13 34.10 18.79 -16.34
C LEU A 13 33.32 17.60 -15.73
N PRO A 14 32.86 17.68 -14.47
CA PRO A 14 32.02 16.65 -13.89
C PRO A 14 30.72 16.57 -14.69
N GLY A 15 30.50 15.46 -15.38
CA GLY A 15 29.23 15.17 -16.02
C GLY A 15 28.15 15.17 -14.95
N ALA A 16 27.15 16.05 -15.09
CA ALA A 16 25.95 16.00 -14.27
C ALA A 16 25.29 14.63 -14.52
N ALA A 17 25.39 13.73 -13.55
CA ALA A 17 24.58 12.53 -13.54
C ALA A 17 23.12 13.00 -13.55
N LEU A 18 22.41 12.76 -14.65
CA LEU A 18 20.96 12.91 -14.69
C LEU A 18 20.41 12.04 -13.55
N ALA A 19 19.79 12.69 -12.56
CA ALA A 19 19.11 11.98 -11.49
C ALA A 19 18.10 11.01 -12.13
N ALA A 20 18.16 9.74 -11.72
CA ALA A 20 17.18 8.77 -12.17
C ALA A 20 15.78 9.31 -11.84
N PRO A 21 14.78 9.14 -12.73
CA PRO A 21 13.43 9.59 -12.45
C PRO A 21 12.95 8.98 -11.12
N SER A 22 12.37 9.81 -10.25
CA SER A 22 11.86 9.34 -8.96
C SER A 22 10.88 8.18 -9.17
N PRO A 23 10.97 7.11 -8.37
CA PRO A 23 10.00 6.01 -8.45
C PRO A 23 8.58 6.46 -8.04
N VAL A 24 8.43 7.65 -7.45
CA VAL A 24 7.15 8.19 -6.98
C VAL A 24 6.55 9.17 -7.98
N ARG A 25 5.28 8.95 -8.34
CA ARG A 25 4.48 9.82 -9.20
C ARG A 25 3.26 10.32 -8.44
N SER A 26 2.95 11.61 -8.56
CA SER A 26 1.78 12.22 -7.91
C SER A 26 1.12 13.31 -8.75
N ASP A 27 1.50 13.43 -10.02
CA ASP A 27 1.02 14.48 -10.94
C ASP A 27 -0.51 14.40 -11.16
N ASP A 28 -1.10 13.22 -11.03
CA ASP A 28 -2.54 13.01 -11.15
C ASP A 28 -3.34 13.71 -10.06
N ILE A 29 -2.76 13.99 -8.88
CA ILE A 29 -3.43 14.73 -7.81
C ILE A 29 -3.77 16.16 -8.29
N ALA A 30 -2.82 16.84 -8.94
CA ALA A 30 -3.06 18.19 -9.45
C ALA A 30 -4.11 18.18 -10.59
N ARG A 31 -4.04 17.19 -11.49
CA ARG A 31 -5.05 17.00 -12.56
C ARG A 31 -6.44 16.75 -11.99
N PHE A 32 -6.55 15.91 -10.95
CA PHE A 32 -7.81 15.64 -10.28
C PHE A 32 -8.44 16.92 -9.74
N TRP A 33 -7.68 17.74 -9.01
CA TRP A 33 -8.23 18.96 -8.40
C TRP A 33 -8.64 20.03 -9.41
N ALA A 34 -7.86 20.20 -10.49
CA ALA A 34 -8.26 21.08 -11.59
C ALA A 34 -9.54 20.59 -12.29
N THR A 35 -9.70 19.26 -12.40
CA THR A 35 -10.91 18.64 -12.94
C THR A 35 -12.10 18.79 -12.00
N TYR A 36 -11.90 18.58 -10.69
CA TYR A 36 -12.91 18.77 -9.66
C TYR A 36 -13.47 20.19 -9.70
N ASP A 37 -12.61 21.22 -9.74
CA ASP A 37 -13.05 22.61 -9.79
C ASP A 37 -13.89 22.89 -11.06
N ALA A 38 -13.52 22.32 -12.21
CA ALA A 38 -14.28 22.43 -13.45
C ALA A 38 -15.65 21.71 -13.38
N VAL A 39 -15.68 20.49 -12.83
CA VAL A 39 -16.90 19.69 -12.64
C VAL A 39 -17.86 20.36 -11.66
N ARG A 40 -17.35 21.05 -10.63
CA ARG A 40 -18.16 21.82 -9.67
C ARG A 40 -18.86 23.02 -10.32
N ALA A 41 -18.26 23.62 -11.35
CA ALA A 41 -18.80 24.77 -12.08
C ALA A 41 -19.76 24.39 -13.22
N GLU A 42 -19.77 23.13 -13.67
CA GLU A 42 -20.58 22.68 -14.81
C GLU A 42 -21.97 22.14 -14.38
N PRO A 43 -23.08 22.79 -14.78
CA PRO A 43 -24.42 22.37 -14.42
C PRO A 43 -24.93 21.13 -15.17
N ASP A 44 -24.46 20.87 -16.39
CA ASP A 44 -24.92 19.74 -17.19
C ASP A 44 -24.22 18.42 -16.79
N ALA A 45 -25.00 17.35 -16.66
CA ALA A 45 -24.49 16.07 -16.18
C ALA A 45 -23.54 15.40 -17.15
N GLU A 46 -23.89 15.37 -18.43
CA GLU A 46 -23.07 14.68 -19.45
C GLU A 46 -21.80 15.48 -19.76
N ARG A 47 -21.85 16.81 -19.70
CA ARG A 47 -20.66 17.66 -19.78
C ARG A 47 -19.71 17.43 -18.61
N ARG A 48 -20.19 17.19 -17.38
CA ARG A 48 -19.31 16.80 -16.26
C ARG A 48 -18.57 15.49 -16.52
N VAL A 49 -19.27 14.48 -17.04
CA VAL A 49 -18.64 13.22 -17.42
C VAL A 49 -17.58 13.44 -18.50
N ALA A 50 -17.89 14.23 -19.52
CA ALA A 50 -16.94 14.58 -20.57
C ALA A 50 -15.72 15.36 -20.03
N LEU A 51 -15.93 16.28 -19.08
CA LEU A 51 -14.84 17.01 -18.41
C LEU A 51 -13.92 16.05 -17.67
N VAL A 52 -14.46 15.09 -16.92
CA VAL A 52 -13.64 14.07 -16.24
C VAL A 52 -12.84 13.25 -17.24
N GLN A 53 -13.49 12.78 -18.31
CA GLN A 53 -12.83 11.97 -19.34
C GLN A 53 -11.65 12.75 -19.94
N GLN A 54 -11.89 13.98 -20.42
CA GLN A 54 -10.91 14.75 -21.17
C GLN A 54 -9.80 15.37 -20.30
N ARG A 55 -10.08 15.67 -19.03
CA ARG A 55 -9.15 16.41 -18.16
C ARG A 55 -8.45 15.56 -17.12
N TYR A 56 -9.00 14.39 -16.77
CA TYR A 56 -8.43 13.51 -15.77
C TYR A 56 -8.07 12.14 -16.33
N VAL A 57 -9.01 11.47 -17.00
CA VAL A 57 -8.82 10.08 -17.46
C VAL A 57 -7.90 10.02 -18.67
N ASP A 58 -8.23 10.69 -19.77
CA ASP A 58 -7.44 10.67 -21.02
C ASP A 58 -5.97 11.11 -20.81
N PRO A 59 -5.68 12.22 -20.10
CA PRO A 59 -4.29 12.64 -19.82
C PRO A 59 -3.69 11.94 -18.58
N GLY A 60 -4.37 10.95 -18.02
CA GLY A 60 -3.96 10.22 -16.84
C GLY A 60 -2.59 9.56 -16.99
N SER A 61 -1.83 9.48 -15.89
CA SER A 61 -0.59 8.71 -15.92
C SER A 61 -0.87 7.20 -16.11
N PRO A 62 0.15 6.40 -16.51
CA PRO A 62 0.02 4.95 -16.51
C PRO A 62 -0.41 4.37 -15.16
N GLY A 63 -0.02 5.01 -14.04
CA GLY A 63 -0.45 4.61 -12.70
C GLY A 63 -1.93 4.92 -12.43
N LEU A 64 -2.45 6.05 -12.91
CA LEU A 64 -3.89 6.32 -12.84
C LEU A 64 -4.67 5.29 -13.65
N HIS A 65 -4.26 4.98 -14.88
CA HIS A 65 -4.94 3.98 -15.70
C HIS A 65 -4.92 2.59 -15.06
N ALA A 66 -3.78 2.18 -14.50
CA ALA A 66 -3.67 0.94 -13.73
C ALA A 66 -4.60 0.93 -12.51
N LEU A 67 -4.67 2.03 -11.75
CA LEU A 67 -5.57 2.16 -10.61
C LEU A 67 -7.04 2.06 -11.04
N MET A 68 -7.40 2.70 -12.15
CA MET A 68 -8.73 2.61 -12.74
C MET A 68 -9.07 1.20 -13.22
N GLN A 69 -8.11 0.47 -13.78
CA GLN A 69 -8.28 -0.92 -14.19
C GLN A 69 -8.55 -1.83 -12.98
N VAL A 70 -7.72 -1.77 -11.94
CA VAL A 70 -7.83 -2.66 -10.76
C VAL A 70 -9.10 -2.39 -9.96
N ARG A 71 -9.58 -1.14 -9.93
CA ARG A 71 -10.76 -0.73 -9.15
C ARG A 71 -12.01 -0.43 -9.99
N ASN A 72 -11.95 -0.73 -11.29
CA ASN A 72 -13.02 -0.54 -12.25
C ASN A 72 -13.67 0.86 -12.16
N TYR A 73 -12.84 1.91 -12.13
CA TYR A 73 -13.32 3.29 -12.08
C TYR A 73 -13.78 3.76 -13.45
N THR A 74 -14.89 4.52 -13.48
CA THR A 74 -15.37 5.18 -14.70
C THR A 74 -15.41 6.71 -14.55
N ALA A 75 -15.33 7.44 -15.67
CA ALA A 75 -15.46 8.90 -15.66
C ALA A 75 -16.79 9.39 -15.05
N ARG A 76 -17.87 8.62 -15.22
CA ARG A 76 -19.18 8.93 -14.64
C ARG A 76 -19.16 8.85 -13.11
N GLU A 77 -18.59 7.78 -12.55
CA GLU A 77 -18.49 7.63 -11.09
C GLU A 77 -17.68 8.76 -10.45
N TYR A 78 -16.58 9.17 -11.09
CA TYR A 78 -15.83 10.36 -10.67
C TYR A 78 -16.71 11.61 -10.71
N ALA A 79 -17.38 11.89 -11.84
CA ALA A 79 -18.22 13.08 -11.98
C ALA A 79 -19.34 13.15 -10.93
N ASP A 80 -19.98 12.01 -10.66
CA ASP A 80 -21.05 11.88 -9.66
C ASP A 80 -20.49 12.09 -8.25
N ALA A 81 -19.37 11.46 -7.91
CA ALA A 81 -18.74 11.61 -6.60
C ALA A 81 -18.27 13.06 -6.34
N MET A 82 -17.63 13.70 -7.33
CA MET A 82 -17.20 15.11 -7.26
C MET A 82 -18.39 16.07 -7.01
N ARG A 83 -19.59 15.71 -7.47
CA ARG A 83 -20.81 16.50 -7.22
C ARG A 83 -21.47 16.19 -5.89
N ALA A 84 -21.52 14.91 -5.52
CA ALA A 84 -22.27 14.42 -4.38
C ALA A 84 -21.67 14.81 -3.03
N TRP A 85 -20.34 14.87 -2.90
CA TRP A 85 -19.66 14.99 -1.60
C TRP A 85 -18.68 16.17 -1.48
N PRO A 86 -19.12 17.42 -1.72
CA PRO A 86 -18.21 18.58 -1.69
C PRO A 86 -17.51 18.82 -0.34
N ARG A 87 -18.15 18.55 0.81
CA ARG A 87 -17.52 18.68 2.13
C ARG A 87 -16.39 17.65 2.29
N PHE A 88 -16.63 16.42 1.86
CA PHE A 88 -15.59 15.38 1.83
C PHE A 88 -14.39 15.84 0.99
N TRP A 89 -14.63 16.18 -0.28
CA TRP A 89 -13.55 16.57 -1.20
C TRP A 89 -12.78 17.80 -0.72
N ASN A 90 -13.49 18.82 -0.20
CA ASN A 90 -12.85 20.01 0.33
C ASN A 90 -12.00 19.71 1.57
N SER A 91 -12.44 18.80 2.45
CA SER A 91 -11.71 18.43 3.65
C SER A 91 -10.44 17.60 3.37
N VAL A 92 -10.48 16.71 2.35
CA VAL A 92 -9.33 15.85 2.01
C VAL A 92 -8.32 16.52 1.09
N ARG A 93 -8.74 17.49 0.26
CA ARG A 93 -7.88 18.23 -0.67
C ARG A 93 -6.54 18.68 -0.09
N PRO A 94 -6.47 19.42 1.04
CA PRO A 94 -5.20 19.86 1.60
C PRO A 94 -4.30 18.69 2.04
N LEU A 95 -4.87 17.54 2.39
CA LEU A 95 -4.12 16.37 2.84
C LEU A 95 -3.44 15.64 1.68
N THR A 96 -4.07 15.62 0.50
CA THR A 96 -3.48 14.99 -0.69
C THR A 96 -2.18 15.67 -1.16
N ALA A 97 -1.95 16.93 -0.78
CA ALA A 97 -0.69 17.62 -1.05
C ALA A 97 0.52 17.00 -0.32
N ASN A 98 0.27 16.17 0.70
CA ASN A 98 1.32 15.52 1.50
C ASN A 98 1.94 14.30 0.81
N ALA A 99 1.52 13.92 -0.40
CA ALA A 99 2.03 12.73 -1.10
C ALA A 99 3.57 12.69 -1.17
N ARG A 100 4.22 13.83 -1.45
CA ARG A 100 5.69 13.93 -1.47
C ARG A 100 6.32 13.67 -0.09
N SER A 101 5.73 14.23 0.96
CA SER A 101 6.21 14.04 2.33
C SER A 101 5.98 12.60 2.82
N ALA A 102 4.87 11.99 2.41
CA ALA A 102 4.52 10.61 2.75
C ALA A 102 5.46 9.57 2.12
N SER A 103 6.12 9.92 1.02
CA SER A 103 7.13 9.08 0.35
C SER A 103 8.57 9.54 0.60
N ALA A 104 8.82 10.46 1.55
CA ALA A 104 10.13 11.09 1.71
C ALA A 104 11.25 10.11 2.11
N THR A 105 10.92 9.03 2.82
CA THR A 105 11.90 8.01 3.25
C THR A 105 12.08 6.89 2.23
N LEU A 106 11.25 6.83 1.19
CA LEU A 106 11.14 5.66 0.31
C LEU A 106 12.47 5.27 -0.32
N GLU A 107 13.25 6.23 -0.82
CA GLU A 107 14.54 5.92 -1.46
C GLU A 107 15.51 5.25 -0.47
N GLN A 108 15.57 5.73 0.77
CA GLN A 108 16.36 5.12 1.83
C GLN A 108 15.84 3.72 2.18
N ASP A 109 14.52 3.59 2.31
CA ASP A 109 13.89 2.31 2.65
C ASP A 109 14.11 1.26 1.54
N LEU A 110 14.06 1.65 0.27
CA LEU A 110 14.35 0.77 -0.87
C LEU A 110 15.83 0.37 -0.96
N MET A 111 16.76 1.23 -0.54
CA MET A 111 18.17 0.86 -0.42
C MET A 111 18.39 -0.17 0.70
N ALA A 112 17.73 0.01 1.85
CA ALA A 112 17.75 -0.98 2.93
C ALA A 112 17.11 -2.30 2.46
N PHE A 113 15.98 -2.23 1.74
CA PHE A 113 15.32 -3.40 1.20
C PHE A 113 16.22 -4.16 0.23
N ARG A 114 16.87 -3.49 -0.73
CA ARG A 114 17.81 -4.13 -1.67
C ARG A 114 19.02 -4.75 -0.97
N THR A 115 19.43 -4.23 0.19
CA THR A 115 20.51 -4.83 0.98
C THR A 115 20.09 -6.18 1.58
N LEU A 116 18.85 -6.27 2.05
CA LEU A 116 18.25 -7.48 2.62
C LEU A 116 17.82 -8.49 1.54
N TYR A 117 17.33 -8.00 0.41
CA TYR A 117 16.86 -8.79 -0.72
C TYR A 117 17.49 -8.28 -2.03
N PRO A 118 18.69 -8.77 -2.41
CA PRO A 118 19.41 -8.28 -3.60
C PRO A 118 18.66 -8.48 -4.93
N ALA A 119 17.72 -9.42 -4.98
CA ALA A 119 16.89 -9.69 -6.16
C ALA A 119 15.70 -8.71 -6.31
N LEU A 120 15.61 -7.67 -5.46
CA LEU A 120 14.55 -6.66 -5.49
C LEU A 120 14.33 -6.08 -6.90
N ARG A 121 13.15 -6.34 -7.45
CA ARG A 121 12.71 -5.83 -8.74
C ARG A 121 12.25 -4.37 -8.59
N PRO A 122 12.61 -3.46 -9.51
CA PRO A 122 12.11 -2.10 -9.49
C PRO A 122 10.58 -2.09 -9.59
N ALA A 123 9.94 -1.23 -8.80
CA ALA A 123 8.53 -0.89 -8.90
C ALA A 123 8.32 0.62 -8.74
N THR A 124 7.21 1.11 -9.28
CA THR A 124 6.79 2.52 -9.18
C THR A 124 5.72 2.70 -8.10
N ILE A 125 5.69 3.84 -7.42
CA ILE A 125 4.60 4.24 -6.52
C ILE A 125 3.85 5.39 -7.17
N THR A 126 2.56 5.22 -7.44
CA THR A 126 1.70 6.28 -7.99
C THR A 126 0.64 6.66 -6.97
N TYR A 127 0.64 7.92 -6.56
CA TYR A 127 -0.48 8.55 -5.89
C TYR A 127 -1.42 9.19 -6.90
N ALA A 128 -2.66 8.72 -6.94
CA ALA A 128 -3.73 9.31 -7.72
C ALA A 128 -5.00 9.36 -6.88
N VAL A 129 -5.97 10.18 -7.26
CA VAL A 129 -7.24 10.27 -6.53
C VAL A 129 -8.25 9.34 -7.18
N GLY A 130 -8.79 8.41 -6.40
CA GLY A 130 -9.81 7.46 -6.81
C GLY A 130 -11.23 7.91 -6.45
N VAL A 131 -12.11 6.93 -6.28
CA VAL A 131 -13.47 7.09 -5.75
C VAL A 131 -13.66 6.18 -4.53
N LEU A 132 -12.74 6.27 -3.55
CA LEU A 132 -12.87 5.67 -2.21
C LEU A 132 -12.86 4.13 -2.16
N ARG A 133 -12.21 3.45 -3.13
CA ARG A 133 -12.13 1.98 -3.17
C ARG A 133 -10.82 1.38 -2.68
N THR A 134 -9.75 2.17 -2.54
CA THR A 134 -8.44 1.64 -2.10
C THR A 134 -7.52 2.71 -1.52
N GLY A 135 -6.87 2.39 -0.40
CA GLY A 135 -5.74 3.17 0.15
C GLY A 135 -4.37 2.67 -0.34
N GLY A 136 -4.33 1.53 -1.02
CA GLY A 136 -3.12 0.85 -1.49
C GLY A 136 -3.50 -0.43 -2.24
N THR A 137 -2.86 -0.68 -3.38
CA THR A 137 -2.98 -1.90 -4.16
C THR A 137 -1.82 -2.01 -5.15
N THR A 138 -1.69 -3.15 -5.82
CA THR A 138 -0.63 -3.37 -6.81
C THR A 138 -1.18 -3.85 -8.14
N LEU A 139 -0.42 -3.58 -9.21
CA LEU A 139 -0.58 -4.22 -10.51
C LEU A 139 0.81 -4.41 -11.13
N GLY A 140 1.30 -5.65 -11.17
CA GLY A 140 2.64 -5.93 -11.67
C GLY A 140 3.73 -5.20 -10.86
N ASP A 141 4.48 -4.32 -11.52
CA ASP A 141 5.55 -3.49 -10.94
C ASP A 141 5.05 -2.09 -10.50
N GLN A 142 3.75 -1.96 -10.24
CA GLN A 142 3.13 -0.70 -9.83
C GLN A 142 2.46 -0.83 -8.48
N VAL A 143 2.86 0.00 -7.53
CA VAL A 143 2.10 0.34 -6.32
C VAL A 143 1.19 1.53 -6.63
N LEU A 144 -0.08 1.39 -6.30
CA LEU A 144 -1.15 2.30 -6.68
C LEU A 144 -1.88 2.75 -5.42
N ILE A 145 -1.72 4.03 -5.07
CA ILE A 145 -2.21 4.62 -3.83
C ILE A 145 -3.36 5.59 -4.15
N GLY A 146 -4.55 5.28 -3.63
CA GLY A 146 -5.68 6.22 -3.61
C GLY A 146 -5.42 7.32 -2.57
N ALA A 147 -4.92 8.46 -3.03
CA ALA A 147 -4.44 9.55 -2.19
C ALA A 147 -5.53 10.10 -1.25
N GLU A 148 -6.80 10.07 -1.67
CA GLU A 148 -7.91 10.54 -0.87
C GLU A 148 -8.17 9.66 0.37
N LEU A 149 -7.86 8.36 0.29
CA LEU A 149 -7.96 7.47 1.44
C LEU A 149 -6.63 7.47 2.21
N ALA A 150 -5.53 7.24 1.51
CA ALA A 150 -4.26 6.91 2.13
C ALA A 150 -3.57 8.09 2.84
N LEU A 151 -3.90 9.33 2.47
CA LEU A 151 -3.32 10.55 3.05
C LEU A 151 -4.29 11.26 4.02
N GLY A 152 -5.47 10.69 4.24
CA GLY A 152 -6.47 11.26 5.14
C GLY A 152 -6.11 11.13 6.63
N ASP A 153 -6.88 11.83 7.46
CA ASP A 153 -6.80 11.75 8.91
C ASP A 153 -8.15 12.12 9.53
N GLU A 154 -8.19 12.25 10.86
CA GLU A 154 -9.42 12.42 11.61
C GLU A 154 -10.26 13.64 11.17
N ARG A 155 -9.63 14.62 10.52
CA ARG A 155 -10.24 15.89 10.06
C ARG A 155 -11.07 15.74 8.78
N VAL A 156 -11.00 14.61 8.09
CA VAL A 156 -11.78 14.36 6.88
C VAL A 156 -13.28 14.30 7.22
N ASP A 157 -14.08 15.10 6.51
CA ASP A 157 -15.54 15.18 6.69
C ASP A 157 -16.24 14.10 5.87
N VAL A 158 -16.72 13.05 6.53
CA VAL A 158 -17.45 11.95 5.89
C VAL A 158 -18.98 12.11 5.95
N SER A 159 -19.50 13.25 6.44
CA SER A 159 -20.93 13.42 6.75
C SER A 159 -21.86 13.29 5.55
N GLU A 160 -21.38 13.55 4.33
CA GLU A 160 -22.14 13.45 3.09
C GLU A 160 -22.12 12.05 2.48
N LEU A 161 -21.23 11.18 2.93
CA LEU A 161 -21.09 9.83 2.39
C LEU A 161 -22.31 8.97 2.80
N PRO A 162 -22.83 8.08 1.96
CA PRO A 162 -23.90 7.16 2.34
C PRO A 162 -23.42 6.10 3.34
N GLU A 163 -24.34 5.56 4.13
CA GLU A 163 -24.07 4.32 4.89
C GLU A 163 -24.07 3.11 3.94
N PRO A 164 -23.25 2.06 4.22
CA PRO A 164 -22.34 1.91 5.36
C PRO A 164 -20.95 2.58 5.17
N MET A 165 -20.71 3.23 4.03
CA MET A 165 -19.40 3.80 3.70
C MET A 165 -18.96 4.89 4.68
N ARG A 166 -19.89 5.74 5.12
CA ARG A 166 -19.62 6.78 6.14
C ARG A 166 -19.05 6.20 7.42
N SER A 167 -19.74 5.23 8.02
CA SER A 167 -19.29 4.62 9.27
C SER A 167 -17.92 3.94 9.12
N ARG A 168 -17.72 3.21 8.01
CA ARG A 168 -16.44 2.54 7.72
C ARG A 168 -15.30 3.54 7.56
N LEU A 169 -15.50 4.60 6.79
CA LEU A 169 -14.46 5.58 6.54
C LEU A 169 -14.19 6.51 7.73
N ARG A 170 -15.17 6.76 8.60
CA ARG A 170 -14.94 7.45 9.88
C ARG A 170 -13.89 6.70 10.71
N ILE A 171 -14.12 5.41 10.94
CA ILE A 171 -13.19 4.54 11.69
C ILE A 171 -11.81 4.53 11.03
N PHE A 172 -11.78 4.39 9.70
CA PHE A 172 -10.52 4.39 8.95
C PHE A 172 -9.75 5.70 9.09
N TYR A 173 -10.41 6.86 8.98
CA TYR A 173 -9.72 8.14 9.12
C TYR A 173 -9.32 8.46 10.57
N ASP A 174 -10.04 7.95 11.57
CA ASP A 174 -9.65 8.06 12.99
C ASP A 174 -8.34 7.33 13.31
N SER A 175 -7.96 6.33 12.50
CA SER A 175 -6.65 5.65 12.62
C SER A 175 -5.50 6.43 11.97
N ARG A 176 -5.78 7.61 11.39
CA ARG A 176 -4.82 8.56 10.81
C ARG A 176 -3.95 7.93 9.71
N PRO A 177 -4.55 7.40 8.63
CA PRO A 177 -3.83 6.65 7.60
C PRO A 177 -2.68 7.44 6.96
N GLY A 178 -2.82 8.76 6.84
CA GLY A 178 -1.75 9.63 6.34
C GLY A 178 -0.47 9.60 7.19
N ALA A 179 -0.56 9.39 8.51
CA ALA A 179 0.60 9.26 9.38
C ALA A 179 1.33 7.91 9.19
N ASN A 180 0.62 6.88 8.73
CA ASN A 180 1.14 5.53 8.52
C ASN A 180 1.49 5.27 7.04
N ASN A 181 1.34 6.25 6.15
CA ASN A 181 1.40 6.02 4.71
C ASN A 181 2.78 5.56 4.21
N ALA A 182 3.87 5.98 4.86
CA ALA A 182 5.21 5.47 4.55
C ALA A 182 5.31 3.93 4.77
N GLN A 183 4.68 3.43 5.84
CA GLN A 183 4.62 2.00 6.10
C GLN A 183 3.72 1.28 5.07
N ASN A 184 2.58 1.88 4.74
CA ASN A 184 1.69 1.36 3.70
C ASN A 184 2.39 1.25 2.34
N ASN A 185 3.20 2.25 1.96
CA ASN A 185 4.00 2.20 0.75
C ASN A 185 4.95 0.99 0.73
N LEU A 186 5.62 0.71 1.84
CA LEU A 186 6.53 -0.43 1.93
C LEU A 186 5.78 -1.76 1.89
N HIS A 187 4.66 -1.85 2.61
CA HIS A 187 3.77 -3.02 2.55
C HIS A 187 3.39 -3.34 1.10
N GLU A 188 2.84 -2.36 0.37
CA GLU A 188 2.46 -2.54 -1.03
C GLU A 188 3.67 -2.81 -1.94
N TYR A 189 4.83 -2.21 -1.64
CA TYR A 189 6.05 -2.51 -2.40
C TYR A 189 6.48 -3.97 -2.23
N VAL A 190 6.32 -4.56 -1.04
CA VAL A 190 6.60 -5.99 -0.84
C VAL A 190 5.66 -6.84 -1.68
N HIS A 191 4.38 -6.48 -1.79
CA HIS A 191 3.42 -7.18 -2.67
C HIS A 191 3.87 -7.21 -4.14
N THR A 192 4.52 -6.15 -4.65
CA THR A 192 5.08 -6.18 -6.03
C THR A 192 6.17 -7.24 -6.24
N GLN A 193 6.77 -7.71 -5.15
CA GLN A 193 7.80 -8.75 -5.15
C GLN A 193 7.21 -10.15 -4.97
N GLN A 194 6.07 -10.26 -4.29
CA GLN A 194 5.38 -11.51 -3.99
C GLN A 194 4.57 -12.04 -5.18
N ARG A 195 4.21 -13.32 -5.11
CA ARG A 195 3.22 -13.93 -6.00
C ARG A 195 1.81 -13.67 -5.48
N GLU A 196 0.87 -13.51 -6.40
CA GLU A 196 -0.56 -13.39 -6.09
C GLU A 196 -1.15 -14.71 -5.57
N THR A 197 -2.26 -14.60 -4.85
CA THR A 197 -3.04 -15.75 -4.40
C THR A 197 -4.54 -15.48 -4.52
N THR A 198 -5.29 -16.55 -4.76
CA THR A 198 -6.76 -16.60 -4.71
C THR A 198 -7.22 -17.78 -3.83
N GLY A 199 -6.38 -18.12 -2.85
CA GLY A 199 -6.53 -19.32 -2.04
C GLY A 199 -7.30 -19.10 -0.73
N ASN A 200 -7.04 -19.96 0.24
CA ASN A 200 -7.71 -19.96 1.54
C ASN A 200 -7.14 -18.92 2.52
N LEU A 201 -7.71 -18.88 3.72
CA LEU A 201 -7.30 -17.97 4.80
C LEU A 201 -5.81 -18.03 5.11
N ALA A 202 -5.19 -19.22 5.19
CA ALA A 202 -3.75 -19.35 5.43
C ALA A 202 -2.93 -18.65 4.34
N GLN A 203 -3.30 -18.84 3.07
CA GLN A 203 -2.57 -18.25 1.94
C GLN A 203 -2.61 -16.72 1.99
N TYR A 204 -3.79 -16.14 2.23
CA TYR A 204 -3.92 -14.68 2.37
C TYR A 204 -3.24 -14.14 3.63
N ALA A 205 -3.49 -14.74 4.79
CA ALA A 205 -2.92 -14.28 6.05
C ALA A 205 -1.38 -14.27 5.99
N VAL A 206 -0.75 -15.33 5.47
CA VAL A 206 0.71 -15.39 5.35
C VAL A 206 1.22 -14.36 4.33
N ARG A 207 0.53 -14.13 3.20
CA ARG A 207 0.95 -13.11 2.21
C ARG A 207 0.93 -11.71 2.82
N GLU A 208 -0.18 -11.33 3.43
CA GLU A 208 -0.35 -10.02 4.09
C GLU A 208 0.61 -9.85 5.27
N GLY A 209 0.75 -10.89 6.09
CA GLY A 209 1.63 -10.87 7.25
C GLY A 209 3.12 -10.81 6.92
N VAL A 210 3.55 -11.45 5.83
CA VAL A 210 4.92 -11.30 5.30
C VAL A 210 5.17 -9.87 4.83
N ALA A 211 4.22 -9.25 4.14
CA ALA A 211 4.34 -7.86 3.71
C ALA A 211 4.48 -6.91 4.93
N GLU A 212 3.65 -7.09 5.96
CA GLU A 212 3.77 -6.36 7.24
C GLU A 212 5.14 -6.56 7.90
N TYR A 213 5.57 -7.81 8.03
CA TYR A 213 6.83 -8.15 8.69
C TYR A 213 8.03 -7.53 7.97
N ILE A 214 8.10 -7.68 6.65
CA ILE A 214 9.22 -7.14 5.86
C ILE A 214 9.20 -5.62 5.88
N ALA A 215 8.03 -4.99 5.79
CA ALA A 215 7.91 -3.53 5.90
C ALA A 215 8.43 -3.02 7.25
N GLU A 216 8.08 -3.66 8.39
CA GLU A 216 8.69 -3.33 9.69
C GLU A 216 10.20 -3.59 9.68
N ARG A 217 10.66 -4.70 9.09
CA ARG A 217 12.09 -5.02 9.08
C ARG A 217 12.92 -3.98 8.33
N ILE A 218 12.36 -3.38 7.28
CA ILE A 218 12.99 -2.30 6.51
C ILE A 218 12.93 -0.97 7.27
N SER A 219 11.74 -0.57 7.73
CA SER A 219 11.50 0.77 8.30
C SER A 219 11.93 0.89 9.76
N GLY A 220 12.05 -0.23 10.47
CA GLY A 220 12.22 -0.29 11.92
C GLY A 220 10.99 0.19 12.70
N ARG A 221 9.83 0.30 12.04
CA ARG A 221 8.60 0.87 12.61
C ARG A 221 7.42 -0.04 12.32
N ARG A 222 6.46 -0.06 13.25
CA ARG A 222 5.13 -0.63 13.04
C ARG A 222 4.10 0.48 12.94
N PRO A 223 3.06 0.31 12.10
CA PRO A 223 1.95 1.25 12.10
C PRO A 223 1.17 1.10 13.42
N ALA A 224 0.59 2.19 13.90
CA ALA A 224 -0.17 2.21 15.16
C ALA A 224 -1.57 1.58 14.97
N LEU A 225 -1.60 0.28 14.62
CA LEU A 225 -2.83 -0.47 14.40
C LEU A 225 -3.25 -1.23 15.66
N PRO A 226 -4.56 -1.24 16.03
CA PRO A 226 -5.04 -1.91 17.23
C PRO A 226 -4.69 -3.40 17.34
N LEU A 227 -4.52 -4.10 16.20
CA LEU A 227 -4.13 -5.51 16.16
C LEU A 227 -2.76 -5.77 16.82
N TYR A 228 -1.86 -4.78 16.84
CA TYR A 228 -0.53 -4.94 17.44
C TYR A 228 -0.57 -4.82 18.98
N ASP A 229 -1.59 -4.17 19.53
CA ASP A 229 -1.84 -4.13 20.98
C ASP A 229 -2.69 -5.31 21.43
N TYR A 230 -3.73 -5.66 20.66
CA TYR A 230 -4.62 -6.78 20.94
C TYR A 230 -3.94 -8.15 20.77
N GLY A 231 -3.22 -8.35 19.68
CA GLY A 231 -2.65 -9.63 19.29
C GLY A 231 -1.80 -10.32 20.38
N PRO A 232 -0.83 -9.63 21.00
CA PRO A 232 -0.01 -10.22 22.06
C PRO A 232 -0.79 -10.63 23.31
N LEU A 233 -1.88 -9.92 23.63
CA LEU A 233 -2.73 -10.22 24.79
C LEU A 233 -3.66 -11.41 24.54
N HIS A 234 -3.97 -11.69 23.27
CA HIS A 234 -4.92 -12.71 22.83
C HIS A 234 -4.29 -13.81 21.96
N GLU A 235 -2.96 -13.96 21.98
CA GLU A 235 -2.25 -14.78 20.99
C GLU A 235 -2.68 -16.26 21.00
N ALA A 236 -2.95 -16.83 22.17
CA ALA A 236 -3.43 -18.22 22.28
C ALA A 236 -4.83 -18.41 21.68
N GLU A 237 -5.72 -17.44 21.86
CA GLU A 237 -7.08 -17.45 21.31
C GLU A 237 -7.04 -17.32 19.77
N ILE A 238 -6.28 -16.33 19.28
CA ILE A 238 -6.06 -16.12 17.85
C ILE A 238 -5.49 -17.39 17.21
N ARG A 239 -4.45 -17.97 17.80
CA ARG A 239 -3.81 -19.19 17.28
C ARG A 239 -4.79 -20.36 17.24
N THR A 240 -5.53 -20.60 18.31
CA THR A 240 -6.51 -21.69 18.39
C THR A 240 -7.54 -21.58 17.28
N ARG A 241 -8.06 -20.38 17.06
CA ARG A 241 -9.05 -20.13 16.02
C ARG A 241 -8.46 -20.21 14.62
N PHE A 242 -7.26 -19.66 14.42
CA PHE A 242 -6.55 -19.74 13.13
C PHE A 242 -6.34 -21.20 12.72
N ILE A 243 -5.92 -22.08 13.64
CA ILE A 243 -5.76 -23.52 13.37
C ILE A 243 -7.06 -24.15 12.88
N ALA A 244 -8.21 -23.75 13.43
CA ALA A 244 -9.51 -24.29 13.06
C ALA A 244 -10.01 -23.78 11.70
N GLU A 245 -9.63 -22.57 11.29
CA GLU A 245 -10.22 -21.87 10.14
C GLU A 245 -9.26 -21.72 8.94
N MET A 246 -7.94 -21.85 9.12
CA MET A 246 -6.93 -21.48 8.12
C MET A 246 -7.03 -22.20 6.78
N ASP A 247 -7.59 -23.40 6.75
CA ASP A 247 -7.73 -24.18 5.52
C ASP A 247 -9.01 -23.83 4.72
N GLY A 248 -9.88 -22.95 5.25
CA GLY A 248 -11.14 -22.52 4.64
C GLY A 248 -11.06 -21.19 3.87
N ASP A 249 -12.05 -20.96 3.01
CA ASP A 249 -12.10 -19.80 2.09
C ASP A 249 -12.80 -18.57 2.69
N ASP A 250 -13.36 -18.68 3.90
CA ASP A 250 -14.02 -17.57 4.59
C ASP A 250 -12.99 -16.65 5.24
N LEU A 251 -12.84 -15.45 4.67
CA LEU A 251 -11.92 -14.42 5.15
C LEU A 251 -12.59 -13.42 6.08
N ASP A 252 -13.92 -13.40 6.20
CA ASP A 252 -14.68 -12.28 6.76
C ASP A 252 -14.37 -12.03 8.24
N ASN A 253 -13.99 -13.07 8.99
CA ASN A 253 -13.56 -12.92 10.39
C ASN A 253 -12.13 -12.40 10.54
N TRP A 254 -11.31 -12.45 9.50
CA TRP A 254 -9.85 -12.29 9.59
C TRP A 254 -9.28 -11.12 8.80
N LEU A 255 -9.81 -10.84 7.61
CA LEU A 255 -9.20 -9.91 6.65
C LEU A 255 -10.25 -9.02 6.00
N TYR A 256 -9.84 -7.79 5.69
CA TYR A 256 -10.62 -6.77 4.99
C TYR A 256 -11.95 -6.46 5.68
N ASN A 257 -11.98 -6.55 7.00
CA ASN A 257 -13.21 -6.50 7.78
C ASN A 257 -13.31 -5.28 8.69
N SER A 258 -14.32 -5.27 9.56
CA SER A 258 -14.47 -4.28 10.62
C SER A 258 -14.39 -4.96 11.98
N ALA A 259 -14.28 -4.19 13.06
CA ALA A 259 -14.35 -4.67 14.43
C ALA A 259 -15.67 -5.39 14.79
N ARG A 260 -16.65 -5.44 13.88
CA ARG A 260 -17.84 -6.32 13.98
C ARG A 260 -17.49 -7.75 13.57
N ASN A 261 -16.53 -8.33 14.28
CA ASN A 261 -16.10 -9.71 14.13
C ASN A 261 -15.85 -10.29 15.53
N PRO A 262 -15.60 -11.60 15.65
CA PRO A 262 -15.45 -12.24 16.96
C PRO A 262 -14.25 -11.79 17.80
N PHE A 263 -13.24 -11.14 17.21
CA PHE A 263 -12.09 -10.58 17.92
C PHE A 263 -12.35 -9.17 18.47
N GLY A 264 -13.37 -8.46 17.96
CA GLY A 264 -13.62 -7.06 18.30
C GLY A 264 -12.57 -6.07 17.77
N VAL A 265 -11.63 -6.55 16.94
CA VAL A 265 -10.55 -5.79 16.31
C VAL A 265 -10.50 -6.20 14.83
N SER A 266 -10.39 -5.23 13.93
CA SER A 266 -10.32 -5.51 12.49
C SER A 266 -9.01 -6.23 12.13
N ASP A 267 -9.07 -7.03 11.06
CA ASP A 267 -7.89 -7.47 10.29
C ASP A 267 -6.86 -8.29 11.08
N VAL A 268 -7.31 -9.07 12.08
CA VAL A 268 -6.45 -9.94 12.91
C VAL A 268 -5.69 -10.99 12.10
N GLY A 269 -6.12 -11.29 10.86
CA GLY A 269 -5.37 -12.14 9.93
C GLY A 269 -3.98 -11.59 9.59
N TYR A 270 -3.82 -10.27 9.53
CA TYR A 270 -2.51 -9.61 9.38
C TYR A 270 -1.60 -9.95 10.56
N TYR A 271 -2.12 -9.89 11.79
CA TYR A 271 -1.36 -10.26 12.98
C TYR A 271 -0.92 -11.73 12.96
N ALA A 272 -1.82 -12.65 12.63
CA ALA A 272 -1.50 -14.08 12.56
C ALA A 272 -0.38 -14.35 11.55
N GLY A 273 -0.50 -13.82 10.33
CA GLY A 273 0.54 -13.93 9.31
C GLY A 273 1.86 -13.28 9.72
N TYR A 274 1.80 -12.09 10.32
CA TYR A 274 2.97 -11.37 10.81
C TYR A 274 3.73 -12.20 11.85
N ARG A 275 3.02 -12.83 12.81
CA ARG A 275 3.63 -13.70 13.82
C ARG A 275 4.25 -14.95 13.18
N ILE A 276 3.59 -15.56 12.19
CA ILE A 276 4.16 -16.68 11.43
C ILE A 276 5.48 -16.26 10.75
N ALA A 277 5.50 -15.11 10.06
CA ALA A 277 6.71 -14.59 9.42
C ALA A 277 7.83 -14.29 10.44
N GLN A 278 7.47 -13.65 11.55
CA GLN A 278 8.41 -13.31 12.61
C GLN A 278 9.03 -14.56 13.26
N GLU A 279 8.22 -15.56 13.63
CA GLU A 279 8.71 -16.79 14.25
C GLU A 279 9.52 -17.65 13.26
N TYR A 280 9.16 -17.64 11.98
CA TYR A 280 9.99 -18.22 10.93
C TYR A 280 11.37 -17.55 10.87
N MET A 281 11.43 -16.21 10.84
CA MET A 281 12.71 -15.48 10.77
C MET A 281 13.60 -15.73 11.99
N ARG A 282 13.02 -15.81 13.19
CA ARG A 282 13.78 -16.10 14.43
C ARG A 282 14.54 -17.43 14.39
N ARG A 283 14.15 -18.34 13.49
CA ARG A 283 14.78 -19.65 13.30
C ARG A 283 15.82 -19.67 12.17
N GLN A 284 15.98 -18.58 11.44
CA GLN A 284 16.91 -18.51 10.33
C GLN A 284 18.28 -18.01 10.82
N ALA A 285 19.34 -18.70 10.39
CA ALA A 285 20.71 -18.23 10.61
C ALA A 285 21.13 -17.18 9.56
N ASP A 286 20.56 -17.28 8.35
CA ASP A 286 20.77 -16.34 7.25
C ASP A 286 19.51 -15.51 7.03
N GLU A 287 19.55 -14.25 7.45
CA GLU A 287 18.43 -13.31 7.32
C GLU A 287 18.04 -13.07 5.86
N LYS A 288 19.01 -12.95 4.95
CA LYS A 288 18.73 -12.68 3.54
C LYS A 288 18.06 -13.87 2.88
N ALA A 289 18.53 -15.08 3.18
CA ALA A 289 17.88 -16.30 2.70
C ALA A 289 16.46 -16.45 3.27
N GLY A 290 16.26 -16.12 4.54
CA GLY A 290 14.94 -16.11 5.17
C GLY A 290 13.97 -15.12 4.51
N ILE A 291 14.41 -13.89 4.25
CA ILE A 291 13.61 -12.85 3.60
C ILE A 291 13.28 -13.25 2.16
N ALA A 292 14.28 -13.73 1.41
CA ALA A 292 14.08 -14.21 0.05
C ALA A 292 13.02 -15.32 -0.01
N ARG A 293 13.10 -16.30 0.91
CA ARG A 293 12.10 -17.39 0.97
C ARG A 293 10.68 -16.87 1.25
N MET A 294 10.53 -15.88 2.14
CA MET A 294 9.21 -15.30 2.40
C MET A 294 8.65 -14.60 1.17
N ILE A 295 9.44 -13.76 0.51
CA ILE A 295 9.02 -12.99 -0.67
C ILE A 295 8.68 -13.93 -1.83
N GLU A 296 9.50 -14.94 -2.05
CA GLU A 296 9.40 -15.84 -3.20
C GLU A 296 8.50 -17.06 -2.96
N LEU A 297 7.87 -17.16 -1.79
CA LEU A 297 6.94 -18.23 -1.46
C LEU A 297 5.83 -18.33 -2.51
N ASP A 298 5.52 -19.55 -2.94
CA ASP A 298 4.41 -19.79 -3.84
C ASP A 298 3.08 -19.74 -3.09
N TYR A 299 2.55 -18.53 -2.91
CA TYR A 299 1.31 -18.30 -2.19
C TYR A 299 0.08 -18.93 -2.84
N ALA A 300 0.17 -19.37 -4.10
CA ALA A 300 -0.90 -20.11 -4.78
C ALA A 300 -0.88 -21.61 -4.45
N ASP A 301 0.23 -22.15 -3.93
CA ASP A 301 0.34 -23.54 -3.49
C ASP A 301 0.02 -23.68 -1.99
N PRO A 302 -1.15 -24.22 -1.61
CA PRO A 302 -1.52 -24.38 -0.20
C PRO A 302 -0.55 -25.30 0.55
N LYS A 303 0.12 -26.26 -0.10
CA LYS A 303 1.11 -27.13 0.55
C LYS A 303 2.39 -26.37 0.89
N ALA A 304 2.85 -25.51 -0.01
CA ALA A 304 4.01 -24.65 0.23
C ALA A 304 3.76 -23.69 1.40
N VAL A 305 2.57 -23.06 1.42
CA VAL A 305 2.16 -22.18 2.53
C VAL A 305 2.06 -22.97 3.84
N ARG A 306 1.42 -24.14 3.84
CA ARG A 306 1.33 -24.99 5.04
C ARG A 306 2.70 -25.36 5.59
N ALA A 307 3.63 -25.77 4.72
CA ALA A 307 5.01 -26.09 5.11
C ALA A 307 5.75 -24.87 5.68
N PHE A 308 5.52 -23.67 5.13
CA PHE A 308 6.07 -22.43 5.69
C PHE A 308 5.52 -22.13 7.09
N ILE A 309 4.20 -22.27 7.29
CA ILE A 309 3.57 -22.09 8.61
C ILE A 309 4.14 -23.09 9.62
N GLU A 310 4.29 -24.36 9.25
CA GLU A 310 4.87 -25.39 10.12
C GLU A 310 6.34 -25.10 10.46
N ALA A 311 7.12 -24.62 9.48
CA ALA A 311 8.51 -24.23 9.69
C ALA A 311 8.67 -23.05 10.67
N SER A 312 7.68 -22.13 10.72
CA SER A 312 7.66 -21.05 11.73
C SER A 312 7.56 -21.57 13.16
N GLY A 313 6.96 -22.75 13.33
CA GLY A 313 6.65 -23.33 14.63
C GLY A 313 5.64 -22.55 15.47
N TRP A 314 4.99 -21.52 14.91
CA TRP A 314 4.05 -20.67 15.64
C TRP A 314 2.84 -21.47 16.15
N LEU A 315 2.34 -22.42 15.35
CA LEU A 315 1.17 -23.24 15.72
C LEU A 315 1.40 -24.14 16.93
N GLN A 316 2.67 -24.50 17.23
CA GLN A 316 3.03 -25.41 18.33
C GLN A 316 3.48 -24.69 19.61
N GLN A 317 3.54 -23.35 19.60
CA GLN A 317 3.89 -22.59 20.79
C GLN A 317 2.77 -22.76 21.85
N ARG A 318 3.17 -22.84 23.12
CA ARG A 318 2.26 -22.91 24.26
C ARG A 318 2.09 -21.53 24.87
#